data_AF-A0A0R1GFV6-F1
#
_entry.id   AF-A0A0R1GFV6-F1
#
_cell.length_a   1.000
_cell.length_b   1.000
_cell.length_c   1.000
_cell.angle_alpha   90.00
_cell.angle_beta   90.00
_cell.angle_gamma   90.00
#
_symmetry.space_group_name_H-M   'P 1'
#
loop_
_entity.id
_entity.type
_entity.pdbx_description
1 polymer ?
#
loop_
_entity_poly.entity_id
_entity_poly.type
_entity_poly.pdbx_seq_one_letter_code
_entity_poly.pdbx_strand_id
1 'polypeptide(L)'
;MLTQHNQDKGDNFALSICDARVQANWKVLNRAGLISNRKLANLEMTNDIFENKSDTFANRQLVETRQIIRLATEVLSQEYNLQDTLLVSVREGLSHQLRQELSLPKIREVNDYHHAMDAALAARIGMYMVKRYPDSLGYFVYGKYGKDTRKIRNFNFIRDIIHGDKSALVDPKTKKLLWDKQDIRYLKGLYEIKHMLVTDEVYNDNGELFQQTIQAAKEGKKEGSKQNTLIRHKKDMPTELYGGHIGSSDAYMCILRVFEKKEVTYWVMRVSKLELGKVKRLEKNGLSEKKFLHELFLSEVVGYGKQFKFEVVLPHVYLQQTVRDEINGKMRTFGLSVAKSISNHQQLYLSYDTQLHLDFRQKGYSSEEDKVTDRDVYSSILKQFQEYYPLMWGKDNQTLKNMSDSEEKFDELSEDDRIETLKKIMRGMHAGTEFAKLKYFGLGDEFGRIRRKHNGHPNKGAVLTDKASLIFQSPTGLFTRQIFLKNL
;
A
#
# COMPACT_ATOMS: atom_id res chain seq x y z
N MET A 1 32.35 -25.24 -11.17
CA MET A 1 32.47 -24.30 -12.31
C MET A 1 31.58 -23.07 -12.17
N LEU A 2 30.26 -23.19 -11.97
CA LEU A 2 29.36 -22.02 -11.83
C LEU A 2 29.71 -21.06 -10.67
N THR A 3 30.32 -21.57 -9.60
CA THR A 3 30.70 -20.81 -8.40
C THR A 3 32.00 -20.02 -8.56
N GLN A 4 32.97 -20.50 -9.35
CA GLN A 4 34.29 -19.85 -9.51
C GLN A 4 34.20 -18.59 -10.38
N HIS A 5 33.56 -18.68 -11.56
CA HIS A 5 33.34 -17.52 -12.43
C HIS A 5 32.39 -16.46 -11.83
N ASN A 6 31.58 -16.83 -10.83
CA ASN A 6 30.76 -15.88 -10.08
C ASN A 6 31.53 -15.16 -8.95
N GLN A 7 32.67 -15.72 -8.51
CA GLN A 7 33.55 -15.08 -7.54
C GLN A 7 34.48 -14.04 -8.21
N ASP A 8 34.89 -14.26 -9.47
CA ASP A 8 35.75 -13.34 -10.24
C ASP A 8 35.01 -12.12 -10.85
N LYS A 9 33.73 -11.96 -10.51
CA LYS A 9 32.74 -11.12 -11.20
C LYS A 9 32.76 -9.62 -10.86
N GLY A 10 33.78 -9.14 -10.13
CA GLY A 10 33.89 -7.77 -9.59
C GLY A 10 33.74 -6.65 -10.64
N ASP A 11 34.80 -5.89 -10.91
CA ASP A 11 34.76 -4.84 -11.95
C ASP A 11 35.10 -5.38 -13.36
N ASN A 12 35.07 -6.71 -13.53
CA ASN A 12 35.49 -7.40 -14.74
C ASN A 12 34.31 -7.70 -15.68
N PHE A 13 34.53 -7.54 -17.00
CA PHE A 13 33.52 -7.90 -17.99
C PHE A 13 33.36 -9.43 -18.14
N ALA A 14 32.15 -9.87 -18.47
CA ALA A 14 31.86 -11.29 -18.67
C ALA A 14 32.77 -11.94 -19.73
N LEU A 15 33.13 -11.19 -20.77
CA LEU A 15 34.04 -11.64 -21.82
C LEU A 15 35.46 -11.96 -21.31
N SER A 16 35.92 -11.27 -20.26
CA SER A 16 37.24 -11.53 -19.66
C SER A 16 37.26 -12.72 -18.69
N ILE A 17 36.08 -13.22 -18.28
CA ILE A 17 35.96 -14.27 -17.26
C ILE A 17 35.47 -15.59 -17.87
N CYS A 18 34.55 -15.54 -18.83
CA CYS A 18 33.92 -16.72 -19.41
C CYS A 18 34.79 -17.35 -20.51
N ASP A 19 34.83 -18.68 -20.58
CA ASP A 19 35.55 -19.40 -21.62
C ASP A 19 34.93 -19.22 -23.03
N ALA A 20 35.71 -19.54 -24.07
CA ALA A 20 35.31 -19.40 -25.47
C ALA A 20 34.06 -20.22 -25.85
N ARG A 21 33.80 -21.34 -25.16
CA ARG A 21 32.63 -22.20 -25.41
C ARG A 21 31.35 -21.52 -24.92
N VAL A 22 31.41 -20.92 -23.73
CA VAL A 22 30.30 -20.13 -23.16
C VAL A 22 30.03 -18.91 -24.03
N GLN A 23 31.09 -18.20 -24.47
CA GLN A 23 30.97 -17.03 -25.34
C GLN A 23 30.32 -17.38 -26.70
N ALA A 24 30.75 -18.47 -27.35
CA ALA A 24 30.16 -18.92 -28.62
C ALA A 24 28.67 -19.24 -28.49
N ASN A 25 28.26 -19.77 -27.34
CA ASN A 25 26.87 -20.08 -27.05
C ASN A 25 25.97 -18.83 -26.97
N TRP A 26 26.47 -17.67 -26.56
CA TRP A 26 25.65 -16.45 -26.49
C TRP A 26 25.05 -16.06 -27.86
N LYS A 27 25.81 -16.21 -28.94
CA LYS A 27 25.33 -15.95 -30.31
C LYS A 27 24.29 -16.97 -30.75
N VAL A 28 24.39 -18.23 -30.30
CA VAL A 28 23.36 -19.26 -30.54
C VAL A 28 22.08 -18.88 -29.80
N LEU A 29 22.18 -18.51 -28.52
CA LEU A 29 21.03 -18.08 -27.71
C LEU A 29 20.35 -16.84 -28.30
N ASN A 30 21.12 -15.87 -28.80
CA ASN A 30 20.56 -14.65 -29.41
C ASN A 30 19.82 -14.97 -30.73
N ARG A 31 20.42 -15.82 -31.59
CA ARG A 31 19.78 -16.27 -32.84
C ARG A 31 18.51 -17.07 -32.60
N ALA A 32 18.47 -17.83 -31.51
CA ALA A 32 17.27 -18.56 -31.08
C ALA A 32 16.22 -17.68 -30.38
N GLY A 33 16.49 -16.37 -30.20
CA GLY A 33 15.59 -15.45 -29.49
C GLY A 33 15.56 -15.64 -27.97
N LEU A 34 16.45 -16.46 -27.40
CA LEU A 34 16.51 -16.76 -25.97
C LEU A 34 17.23 -15.66 -25.16
N ILE A 35 18.05 -14.84 -25.82
CA ILE A 35 18.58 -13.58 -25.27
C ILE A 35 18.38 -12.46 -26.28
N SER A 36 18.31 -11.22 -25.80
CA SER A 36 18.19 -10.04 -26.66
C SER A 36 19.53 -9.58 -27.21
N ASN A 37 19.52 -8.84 -28.32
CA ASN A 37 20.70 -8.15 -28.86
C ASN A 37 21.38 -7.26 -27.81
N ARG A 38 20.60 -6.60 -26.94
CA ARG A 38 21.13 -5.79 -25.83
C ARG A 38 21.88 -6.64 -24.80
N LYS A 39 21.34 -7.82 -24.45
CA LYS A 39 22.00 -8.74 -23.52
C LYS A 39 23.28 -9.30 -24.14
N LEU A 40 23.25 -9.69 -25.42
CA LEU A 40 24.45 -10.10 -26.14
C LEU A 40 25.53 -9.01 -26.16
N ALA A 41 25.16 -7.78 -26.53
CA ALA A 41 26.11 -6.65 -26.56
C ALA A 41 26.72 -6.32 -25.19
N ASN A 42 25.99 -6.55 -24.08
CA ASN A 42 26.53 -6.39 -22.73
C ASN A 42 27.46 -7.55 -22.34
N LEU A 43 27.17 -8.78 -22.79
CA LEU A 43 28.03 -9.95 -22.53
C LEU A 43 29.35 -9.86 -23.30
N GLU A 44 29.31 -9.30 -24.51
CA GLU A 44 30.47 -9.06 -25.37
C GLU A 44 31.17 -7.71 -25.08
N MET A 45 30.81 -7.02 -23.98
CA MET A 45 31.38 -5.72 -23.65
C MET A 45 32.85 -5.83 -23.25
N THR A 46 33.69 -4.91 -23.74
CA THR A 46 35.12 -4.79 -23.41
C THR A 46 35.42 -3.43 -22.77
N ASN A 47 36.61 -3.27 -22.18
CA ASN A 47 37.08 -1.97 -21.67
C ASN A 47 37.03 -0.89 -22.75
N ASP A 48 37.55 -1.15 -23.95
CA ASP A 48 37.56 -0.16 -25.05
C ASP A 48 36.14 0.26 -25.47
N ILE A 49 35.20 -0.70 -25.54
CA ILE A 49 33.79 -0.42 -25.85
C ILE A 49 33.15 0.38 -24.71
N PHE A 50 33.47 0.04 -23.46
CA PHE A 50 32.96 0.73 -22.29
C PHE A 50 33.48 2.15 -22.18
N GLU A 51 34.77 2.40 -22.40
CA GLU A 51 35.36 3.74 -22.34
C GLU A 51 34.67 4.70 -23.32
N ASN A 52 34.41 4.23 -24.55
CA ASN A 52 33.67 4.98 -25.57
C ASN A 52 32.20 5.26 -25.19
N LYS A 53 31.61 4.47 -24.29
CA LYS A 53 30.22 4.61 -23.83
C LYS A 53 30.11 5.15 -22.39
N SER A 54 31.23 5.31 -21.69
CA SER A 54 31.29 5.57 -20.25
C SER A 54 30.55 6.84 -19.86
N ASP A 55 30.67 7.91 -20.67
CA ASP A 55 29.96 9.17 -20.46
C ASP A 55 28.43 8.99 -20.56
N THR A 56 27.94 8.12 -21.45
CA THR A 56 26.50 7.82 -21.55
C THR A 56 26.01 7.03 -20.33
N PHE A 57 26.83 6.10 -19.81
CA PHE A 57 26.50 5.36 -18.59
C PHE A 57 26.49 6.28 -17.37
N ALA A 58 27.49 7.14 -17.21
CA ALA A 58 27.55 8.12 -16.14
C ALA A 58 26.39 9.13 -16.23
N ASN A 59 26.10 9.67 -17.41
CA ASN A 59 24.95 10.57 -17.60
C ASN A 59 23.61 9.89 -17.27
N ARG A 60 23.46 8.60 -17.57
CA ARG A 60 22.29 7.81 -17.15
C ARG A 60 22.24 7.55 -15.64
N GLN A 61 23.36 7.66 -14.91
CA GLN A 61 23.38 7.63 -13.45
C GLN A 61 22.99 8.99 -12.85
N LEU A 62 23.32 10.08 -13.54
CA LEU A 62 23.08 11.46 -13.10
C LEU A 62 21.67 11.99 -13.41
N VAL A 63 21.09 11.58 -14.54
CA VAL A 63 19.81 12.11 -15.05
C VAL A 63 18.68 11.11 -14.82
N GLU A 64 17.50 11.61 -14.50
CA GLU A 64 16.29 10.80 -14.54
C GLU A 64 15.79 10.64 -15.99
N THR A 65 15.83 9.40 -16.49
CA THR A 65 15.52 9.07 -17.89
C THR A 65 14.21 8.31 -18.07
N ARG A 66 13.50 7.95 -16.99
CA ARG A 66 12.22 7.24 -17.07
C ARG A 66 11.17 8.17 -17.69
N GLN A 67 10.53 7.71 -18.77
CA GLN A 67 9.52 8.50 -19.50
C GLN A 67 8.34 8.91 -18.62
N ILE A 68 7.92 8.05 -17.68
CA ILE A 68 6.85 8.37 -16.74
C ILE A 68 7.16 9.61 -15.89
N ILE A 69 8.42 9.80 -15.49
CA ILE A 69 8.84 10.98 -14.72
C ILE A 69 8.87 12.22 -15.61
N ARG A 70 9.27 12.07 -16.88
CA ARG A 70 9.21 13.18 -17.85
C ARG A 70 7.78 13.65 -18.09
N LEU A 71 6.84 12.73 -18.28
CA LEU A 71 5.42 13.06 -18.42
C LEU A 71 4.87 13.71 -17.14
N ALA A 72 5.20 13.19 -15.96
CA ALA A 72 4.77 13.80 -14.70
C ALA A 72 5.32 15.23 -14.54
N THR A 73 6.60 15.46 -14.86
CA THR A 73 7.20 16.80 -14.80
C THR A 73 6.65 17.75 -15.87
N GLU A 74 6.24 17.24 -17.03
CA GLU A 74 5.56 18.01 -18.07
C GLU A 74 4.15 18.44 -17.65
N VAL A 75 3.39 17.57 -16.98
CA VAL A 75 2.09 17.97 -16.39
C VAL A 75 2.31 19.03 -15.31
N LEU A 76 3.27 18.82 -14.39
CA LEU A 76 3.57 19.80 -13.35
C LEU A 76 4.07 21.14 -13.92
N SER A 77 4.77 21.15 -15.05
CA SER A 77 5.27 22.37 -15.65
C SER A 77 4.17 23.25 -16.26
N GLN A 78 3.01 22.67 -16.55
CA GLN A 78 1.82 23.39 -17.00
C GLN A 78 1.06 24.02 -15.83
N GLU A 79 1.15 23.43 -14.63
CA GLU A 79 0.45 23.88 -13.42
C GLU A 79 1.23 24.94 -12.62
N TYR A 80 2.56 24.90 -12.64
CA TYR A 80 3.42 25.78 -11.83
C TYR A 80 4.15 26.85 -12.67
N ASN A 81 4.28 28.06 -12.13
CA ASN A 81 5.14 29.09 -12.73
C ASN A 81 6.62 28.72 -12.59
N LEU A 82 7.25 28.31 -13.69
CA LEU A 82 8.66 27.90 -13.74
C LEU A 82 9.67 29.02 -13.52
N GLN A 83 9.24 30.29 -13.47
CA GLN A 83 10.12 31.40 -13.08
C GLN A 83 10.40 31.39 -11.58
N ASP A 84 9.40 30.99 -10.78
CA ASP A 84 9.48 31.01 -9.31
C ASP A 84 9.64 29.60 -8.72
N THR A 85 9.38 28.55 -9.52
CA THR A 85 9.35 27.15 -9.08
C THR A 85 10.34 26.29 -9.87
N LEU A 86 11.20 25.56 -9.16
CA LEU A 86 12.08 24.54 -9.75
C LEU A 86 11.46 23.15 -9.60
N LEU A 87 11.22 22.47 -10.73
CA LEU A 87 10.80 21.07 -10.74
C LEU A 87 12.04 20.17 -10.71
N VAL A 88 12.31 19.58 -9.53
CA VAL A 88 13.51 18.79 -9.26
C VAL A 88 13.18 17.31 -9.29
N SER A 89 13.91 16.54 -10.10
CA SER A 89 13.83 15.07 -10.14
C SER A 89 14.95 14.45 -9.31
N VAL A 90 14.59 13.74 -8.24
CA VAL A 90 15.54 12.99 -7.40
C VAL A 90 15.42 11.51 -7.71
N ARG A 91 16.55 10.87 -7.99
CA ARG A 91 16.58 9.45 -8.33
C ARG A 91 16.48 8.59 -7.07
N GLU A 92 15.73 7.51 -7.18
CA GLU A 92 15.53 6.53 -6.10
C GLU A 92 16.84 6.00 -5.49
N GLY A 93 17.87 5.81 -6.32
CA GLY A 93 19.18 5.34 -5.86
C GLY A 93 19.86 6.28 -4.84
N LEU A 94 19.66 7.59 -4.96
CA LEU A 94 20.20 8.56 -4.00
C LEU A 94 19.49 8.44 -2.65
N SER A 95 18.16 8.32 -2.66
CA SER A 95 17.38 8.10 -1.44
C SER A 95 17.75 6.78 -0.77
N HIS A 96 17.90 5.70 -1.55
CA HIS A 96 18.30 4.40 -1.01
C HIS A 96 19.69 4.45 -0.35
N GLN A 97 20.67 5.03 -1.03
CA GLN A 97 22.02 5.17 -0.49
C GLN A 97 22.03 6.03 0.78
N LEU A 98 21.34 7.18 0.76
CA LEU A 98 21.29 8.05 1.95
C LEU A 98 20.62 7.37 3.15
N ARG A 99 19.61 6.52 2.91
CA ARG A 99 19.00 5.71 3.98
C ARG A 99 20.01 4.75 4.61
N GLN A 100 20.82 4.06 3.81
CA GLN A 100 21.83 3.15 4.33
C GLN A 100 22.88 3.89 5.17
N GLU A 101 23.36 5.02 4.68
CA GLU A 101 24.42 5.81 5.32
C GLU A 101 23.99 6.51 6.62
N LEU A 102 22.69 6.76 6.76
CA LEU A 102 22.10 7.41 7.94
C LEU A 102 21.34 6.43 8.84
N SER A 103 21.34 5.13 8.51
CA SER A 103 20.57 4.08 9.19
C SER A 103 19.08 4.41 9.31
N LEU A 104 18.44 4.83 8.22
CA LEU A 104 17.02 5.19 8.17
C LEU A 104 16.18 3.99 7.66
N PRO A 105 15.59 3.18 8.56
CA PRO A 105 14.95 1.91 8.21
C PRO A 105 13.71 2.10 7.32
N LYS A 106 13.40 1.11 6.48
CA LYS A 106 12.19 1.12 5.65
C LYS A 106 11.48 -0.24 5.71
N ILE A 107 10.58 -0.38 6.69
CA ILE A 107 9.79 -1.60 6.88
C ILE A 107 8.36 -1.36 6.40
N ARG A 108 8.04 -1.85 5.20
CA ARG A 108 6.72 -1.61 4.56
C ARG A 108 5.59 -2.31 5.31
N GLU A 109 5.88 -3.44 5.95
CA GLU A 109 4.90 -4.21 6.72
C GLU A 109 4.40 -3.48 7.96
N VAL A 110 5.14 -2.49 8.50
CA VAL A 110 4.74 -1.77 9.70
C VAL A 110 3.59 -0.82 9.39
N ASN A 111 3.77 0.09 8.43
CA ASN A 111 2.78 1.12 8.10
C ASN A 111 3.09 1.80 6.75
N ASP A 112 2.13 2.61 6.30
CA ASP A 112 2.24 3.41 5.08
C ASP A 112 3.06 4.70 5.26
N TYR A 113 3.53 5.02 6.48
CA TYR A 113 4.30 6.25 6.73
C TYR A 113 5.62 6.28 5.97
N HIS A 114 6.14 5.11 5.56
CA HIS A 114 7.35 5.04 4.74
C HIS A 114 7.25 5.85 3.43
N HIS A 115 6.05 6.04 2.87
CA HIS A 115 5.82 6.92 1.72
C HIS A 115 6.08 8.40 2.04
N ALA A 116 5.60 8.89 3.18
CA ALA A 116 5.86 10.25 3.64
C ALA A 116 7.35 10.45 3.95
N MET A 117 8.00 9.44 4.54
CA MET A 117 9.44 9.45 4.80
C MET A 117 10.26 9.53 3.51
N ASP A 118 9.89 8.76 2.49
CA ASP A 118 10.54 8.81 1.17
C ASP A 118 10.37 10.18 0.51
N ALA A 119 9.18 10.80 0.62
CA ALA A 119 8.93 12.15 0.11
C ALA A 119 9.76 13.22 0.82
N ALA A 120 9.84 13.17 2.15
CA ALA A 120 10.67 14.09 2.94
C ALA A 120 12.17 13.95 2.60
N LEU A 121 12.64 12.72 2.44
CA LEU A 121 14.02 12.44 2.06
C LEU A 121 14.33 12.95 0.65
N ALA A 122 13.45 12.68 -0.32
CA ALA A 122 13.59 13.17 -1.69
C ALA A 122 13.60 14.71 -1.72
N ALA A 123 12.71 15.36 -0.99
CA ALA A 123 12.69 16.82 -0.87
C ALA A 123 14.01 17.36 -0.29
N ARG A 124 14.54 16.77 0.80
CA ARG A 124 15.78 17.23 1.42
C ARG A 124 16.99 17.03 0.49
N ILE A 125 17.08 15.89 -0.20
CA ILE A 125 18.11 15.62 -1.21
C ILE A 125 18.01 16.64 -2.35
N GLY A 126 16.81 16.88 -2.89
CA GLY A 126 16.59 17.82 -3.99
C GLY A 126 17.00 19.25 -3.62
N MET A 127 16.62 19.72 -2.42
CA MET A 127 17.03 21.03 -1.89
C MET A 127 18.55 21.13 -1.75
N TYR A 128 19.19 20.08 -1.24
CA TYR A 128 20.65 20.03 -1.13
C TYR A 128 21.32 20.09 -2.50
N MET A 129 20.84 19.30 -3.48
CA MET A 129 21.37 19.27 -4.85
C MET A 129 21.32 20.65 -5.52
N VAL A 130 20.17 21.34 -5.43
CA VAL A 130 19.98 22.69 -5.98
C VAL A 130 20.96 23.68 -5.36
N LYS A 131 21.13 23.64 -4.03
CA LYS A 131 22.00 24.58 -3.32
C LYS A 131 23.50 24.31 -3.55
N ARG A 132 23.90 23.04 -3.53
CA ARG A 132 25.31 22.61 -3.63
C ARG A 132 25.84 22.64 -5.06
N TYR A 133 24.99 22.38 -6.04
CA TYR A 133 25.37 22.23 -7.45
C TYR A 133 24.54 23.12 -8.40
N PRO A 134 24.56 24.45 -8.22
CA PRO A 134 23.82 25.38 -9.10
C PRO A 134 24.33 25.35 -10.56
N ASP A 135 25.59 24.98 -10.77
CA ASP A 135 26.19 24.84 -12.11
C ASP A 135 25.78 23.51 -12.79
N SER A 136 25.06 22.63 -12.08
CA SER A 136 24.70 21.28 -12.52
C SER A 136 23.18 21.06 -12.61
N LEU A 137 22.37 22.12 -12.55
CA LEU A 137 20.90 22.02 -12.55
C LEU A 137 20.35 21.27 -13.76
N GLY A 138 21.03 21.33 -14.91
CA GLY A 138 20.60 20.64 -16.13
C GLY A 138 20.54 19.12 -16.04
N TYR A 139 21.11 18.49 -15.00
CA TYR A 139 20.99 17.05 -14.76
C TYR A 139 19.70 16.65 -14.04
N PHE A 140 19.09 17.56 -13.26
CA PHE A 140 18.01 17.19 -12.33
C PHE A 140 16.88 18.21 -12.23
N VAL A 141 16.96 19.37 -12.88
CA VAL A 141 15.90 20.38 -12.93
C VAL A 141 15.29 20.43 -14.34
N TYR A 142 13.97 20.28 -14.40
CA TYR A 142 13.22 20.39 -15.65
C TYR A 142 13.43 21.75 -16.33
N GLY A 143 13.54 21.78 -17.65
CA GLY A 143 13.71 23.02 -18.43
C GLY A 143 15.09 23.68 -18.35
N LYS A 144 16.00 23.20 -17.49
CA LYS A 144 17.38 23.71 -17.39
C LYS A 144 18.40 22.86 -18.17
N TYR A 145 17.94 22.15 -19.19
CA TYR A 145 18.77 21.25 -20.00
C TYR A 145 19.96 22.01 -20.60
N GLY A 146 21.16 21.73 -20.10
CA GLY A 146 22.41 22.30 -20.58
C GLY A 146 23.37 21.20 -21.02
N LYS A 147 24.24 21.51 -21.99
CA LYS A 147 25.38 20.66 -22.30
C LYS A 147 26.42 20.86 -21.19
N ASP A 148 26.30 20.12 -20.10
CA ASP A 148 27.42 19.98 -19.18
C ASP A 148 28.50 19.16 -19.89
N THR A 149 29.60 19.81 -20.25
CA THR A 149 30.71 19.21 -21.00
C THR A 149 31.71 18.50 -20.09
N ARG A 150 31.47 18.47 -18.77
CA ARG A 150 32.35 17.76 -17.83
C ARG A 150 32.21 16.26 -18.03
N LYS A 151 33.34 15.58 -18.25
CA LYS A 151 33.42 14.11 -18.22
C LYS A 151 33.34 13.65 -16.77
N ILE A 152 32.12 13.47 -16.27
CA ILE A 152 31.94 13.06 -14.88
C ILE A 152 31.91 11.53 -14.80
N ARG A 153 33.08 10.91 -14.62
CA ARG A 153 33.17 9.49 -14.24
C ARG A 153 32.93 9.38 -12.73
N ASN A 154 32.01 8.52 -12.31
CA ASN A 154 31.72 8.19 -10.90
C ASN A 154 31.24 9.35 -10.02
N PHE A 155 30.31 10.17 -10.53
CA PHE A 155 29.70 11.23 -9.71
C PHE A 155 28.60 10.68 -8.81
N ASN A 156 28.56 11.18 -7.58
CA ASN A 156 27.44 10.98 -6.68
C ASN A 156 27.07 12.33 -6.05
N PHE A 157 25.86 12.81 -6.31
CA PHE A 157 25.38 14.08 -5.79
C PHE A 157 25.46 14.16 -4.26
N ILE A 158 25.26 13.04 -3.56
CA ILE A 158 25.25 13.03 -2.08
C ILE A 158 26.59 12.61 -1.47
N ARG A 159 27.67 12.48 -2.26
CA ARG A 159 29.00 12.05 -1.78
C ARG A 159 29.48 12.86 -0.57
N ASP A 160 29.34 14.19 -0.63
CA ASP A 160 29.79 15.09 0.43
C ASP A 160 28.97 14.94 1.71
N ILE A 161 27.70 14.51 1.62
CA ILE A 161 26.87 14.19 2.80
C ILE A 161 27.35 12.89 3.45
N ILE A 162 27.72 11.91 2.61
CA ILE A 162 28.08 10.56 3.06
C ILE A 162 29.48 10.53 3.68
N HIS A 163 30.46 11.07 2.95
CA HIS A 163 31.88 10.98 3.28
C HIS A 163 32.49 12.28 3.82
N GLY A 164 31.75 13.40 3.75
CA GLY A 164 32.21 14.67 4.29
C GLY A 164 32.08 14.75 5.81
N ASP A 165 32.51 15.88 6.37
CA ASP A 165 32.31 16.15 7.79
C ASP A 165 30.81 16.28 8.10
N LYS A 166 30.30 15.31 8.86
CA LYS A 166 28.90 15.26 9.31
C LYS A 166 28.57 16.34 10.34
N SER A 167 29.56 17.09 10.85
CA SER A 167 29.35 18.19 11.78
C SER A 167 28.63 19.38 11.12
N ALA A 168 29.12 19.83 9.97
CA ALA A 168 28.51 20.84 9.12
C ALA A 168 29.14 20.80 7.72
N LEU A 169 28.29 20.62 6.71
CA LEU A 169 28.64 20.79 5.32
C LEU A 169 28.19 22.18 4.87
N VAL A 170 29.16 23.00 4.46
CA VAL A 170 28.94 24.39 4.05
C VAL A 170 29.28 24.53 2.57
N ASP A 171 28.50 25.33 1.85
CA ASP A 171 28.80 25.64 0.46
C ASP A 171 30.11 26.46 0.34
N PRO A 172 31.10 26.01 -0.44
CA PRO A 172 32.40 26.69 -0.51
C PRO A 172 32.32 28.14 -1.00
N LYS A 173 31.37 28.44 -1.90
CA LYS A 173 31.22 29.75 -2.56
C LYS A 173 30.40 30.71 -1.70
N THR A 174 29.22 30.29 -1.27
CA THR A 174 28.22 31.13 -0.59
C THR A 174 28.36 31.14 0.93
N LYS A 175 29.17 30.22 1.49
CA LYS A 175 29.33 29.99 2.94
C LYS A 175 28.02 29.66 3.67
N LYS A 176 26.97 29.26 2.94
CA LYS A 176 25.68 28.85 3.53
C LYS A 176 25.75 27.39 3.99
N LEU A 177 25.12 27.09 5.12
CA LEU A 177 24.93 25.73 5.61
C LEU A 177 24.07 24.92 4.62
N LEU A 178 24.57 23.76 4.21
CA LEU A 178 23.91 22.85 3.27
C LEU A 178 23.32 21.63 3.97
N TRP A 179 24.09 21.06 4.89
CA TRP A 179 23.74 19.85 5.63
C TRP A 179 24.44 19.84 6.99
N ASP A 180 23.78 19.39 8.06
CA ASP A 180 24.42 19.21 9.36
C ASP A 180 23.78 18.08 10.20
N LYS A 181 24.17 17.98 11.47
CA LYS A 181 23.57 17.03 12.42
C LYS A 181 22.08 17.29 12.70
N GLN A 182 21.57 18.52 12.51
CA GLN A 182 20.15 18.82 12.69
C GLN A 182 19.32 18.17 11.60
N ASP A 183 19.82 18.07 10.37
CA ASP A 183 19.14 17.35 9.28
C ASP A 183 18.98 15.86 9.59
N ILE A 184 20.04 15.23 10.12
CA ILE A 184 20.00 13.83 10.55
C ILE A 184 19.00 13.66 11.71
N ARG A 185 19.03 14.56 12.70
CA ARG A 185 18.08 14.55 13.82
C ARG A 185 16.64 14.74 13.35
N TYR A 186 16.40 15.63 12.39
CA TYR A 186 15.10 15.86 11.80
C TYR A 186 14.59 14.58 11.13
N LEU A 187 15.38 13.96 10.24
CA LEU A 187 14.99 12.75 9.52
C LEU A 187 14.73 11.56 10.46
N LYS A 188 15.56 11.40 11.51
CA LYS A 188 15.32 10.38 12.54
C LYS A 188 14.09 10.71 13.40
N GLY A 189 13.89 11.98 13.74
CA GLY A 189 12.74 12.45 14.51
C GLY A 189 11.40 12.23 13.80
N LEU A 190 11.37 12.17 12.46
CA LEU A 190 10.17 11.82 11.72
C LEU A 190 9.66 10.40 12.06
N TYR A 191 10.53 9.46 12.42
CA TYR A 191 10.11 8.11 12.85
C TYR A 191 9.36 8.11 14.19
N GLU A 192 9.52 9.16 15.00
CA GLU A 192 8.85 9.31 16.30
C GLU A 192 7.46 9.96 16.17
N ILE A 193 7.06 10.35 14.96
CA ILE A 193 5.71 10.86 14.68
C ILE A 193 4.73 9.68 14.71
N LYS A 194 3.97 9.59 15.78
CA LYS A 194 3.00 8.50 16.01
C LYS A 194 1.80 8.52 15.04
N HIS A 195 1.48 9.68 14.49
CA HIS A 195 0.33 9.88 13.62
C HIS A 195 0.69 10.77 12.43
N MET A 196 0.90 10.17 11.26
CA MET A 196 0.97 10.88 9.98
C MET A 196 -0.34 10.72 9.23
N LEU A 197 -0.70 11.73 8.44
CA LEU A 197 -1.91 11.67 7.62
C LEU A 197 -1.70 10.66 6.48
N VAL A 198 -2.51 9.60 6.51
CA VAL A 198 -2.66 8.63 5.42
C VAL A 198 -4.14 8.65 5.03
N THR A 199 -4.40 8.78 3.74
CA THR A 199 -5.75 8.81 3.18
C THR A 199 -5.88 7.81 2.07
N ASP A 200 -6.86 6.92 2.20
CA ASP A 200 -7.26 6.01 1.14
C ASP A 200 -8.21 6.70 0.16
N GLU A 201 -7.95 6.54 -1.13
CA GLU A 201 -8.87 6.97 -2.17
C GLU A 201 -10.15 6.12 -2.09
N VAL A 202 -11.30 6.79 -1.96
CA VAL A 202 -12.61 6.14 -2.03
C VAL A 202 -13.04 6.02 -3.49
N TYR A 203 -13.68 4.90 -3.85
CA TYR A 203 -13.97 4.63 -5.27
C TYR A 203 -15.29 3.89 -5.48
N ASN A 204 -15.78 3.99 -6.72
CA ASN A 204 -16.77 3.07 -7.26
C ASN A 204 -16.03 1.96 -8.00
N ASP A 205 -16.42 0.71 -7.76
CA ASP A 205 -15.87 -0.39 -8.54
C ASP A 205 -16.64 -0.52 -9.86
N ASN A 206 -15.96 -0.23 -10.96
CA ASN A 206 -16.46 -0.36 -12.32
C ASN A 206 -15.83 -1.54 -13.09
N GLY A 207 -15.11 -2.43 -12.39
CA GLY A 207 -14.46 -3.60 -12.98
C GLY A 207 -15.44 -4.73 -13.33
N GLU A 208 -15.02 -5.97 -13.11
CA GLU A 208 -15.79 -7.18 -13.49
C GLU A 208 -17.15 -7.28 -12.80
N LEU A 209 -18.17 -7.84 -13.48
CA LEU A 209 -19.51 -8.03 -12.91
C LEU A 209 -19.55 -9.19 -11.89
N PHE A 210 -18.84 -10.26 -12.18
CA PHE A 210 -18.78 -11.52 -11.44
C PHE A 210 -17.57 -12.35 -11.91
N GLN A 211 -17.24 -13.43 -11.19
CA GLN A 211 -16.15 -14.32 -11.58
C GLN A 211 -16.42 -14.96 -12.95
N GLN A 212 -15.40 -14.99 -13.80
CA GLN A 212 -15.51 -15.48 -15.18
C GLN A 212 -15.84 -16.97 -15.25
N THR A 213 -15.40 -17.76 -14.26
CA THR A 213 -15.65 -19.20 -14.18
C THR A 213 -17.13 -19.51 -14.12
N ILE A 214 -17.59 -20.38 -15.03
CA ILE A 214 -18.94 -20.93 -15.02
C ILE A 214 -18.92 -22.17 -14.13
N GLN A 215 -19.70 -22.14 -13.05
CA GLN A 215 -19.93 -23.31 -12.20
C GLN A 215 -21.07 -24.15 -12.76
N ALA A 216 -20.93 -25.47 -12.64
CA ALA A 216 -21.96 -26.38 -13.09
C ALA A 216 -23.25 -26.20 -12.28
N ALA A 217 -24.41 -26.50 -12.87
CA ALA A 217 -25.71 -26.36 -12.19
C ALA A 217 -25.78 -27.11 -10.84
N LYS A 218 -25.11 -28.27 -10.75
CA LYS A 218 -24.99 -29.08 -9.54
C LYS A 218 -24.18 -28.41 -8.41
N GLU A 219 -23.26 -27.52 -8.77
CA GLU A 219 -22.40 -26.77 -7.84
C GLU A 219 -23.09 -25.50 -7.31
N GLY A 220 -24.17 -25.06 -7.97
CA GLY A 220 -24.94 -23.88 -7.56
C GLY A 220 -25.76 -24.06 -6.27
N LYS A 221 -25.92 -25.29 -5.82
CA LYS A 221 -26.52 -25.63 -4.53
C LYS A 221 -25.42 -25.72 -3.49
N LYS A 222 -25.35 -24.74 -2.57
CA LYS A 222 -24.59 -24.93 -1.33
C LYS A 222 -25.15 -26.15 -0.59
N GLU A 223 -24.28 -26.99 -0.02
CA GLU A 223 -24.70 -28.05 0.91
C GLU A 223 -25.67 -27.47 1.95
N GLY A 224 -26.87 -28.04 2.03
CA GLY A 224 -27.93 -27.59 2.94
C GLY A 224 -28.80 -26.40 2.49
N SER A 225 -28.57 -25.83 1.30
CA SER A 225 -29.35 -24.69 0.76
C SER A 225 -30.33 -25.10 -0.34
N LYS A 226 -31.58 -24.62 -0.26
CA LYS A 226 -32.57 -24.72 -1.36
C LYS A 226 -32.43 -23.61 -2.42
N GLN A 227 -31.59 -22.59 -2.20
CA GLN A 227 -31.43 -21.47 -3.12
C GLN A 227 -30.19 -21.63 -4.02
N ASN A 228 -30.40 -21.49 -5.32
CA ASN A 228 -29.36 -21.38 -6.33
C ASN A 228 -28.73 -19.99 -6.24
N THR A 229 -27.41 -19.92 -6.03
CA THR A 229 -26.69 -18.64 -5.90
C THR A 229 -25.97 -18.22 -7.19
N LEU A 230 -26.11 -19.02 -8.24
CA LEU A 230 -25.50 -18.75 -9.54
C LEU A 230 -26.19 -17.59 -10.26
N ILE A 231 -25.39 -16.82 -10.99
CA ILE A 231 -25.82 -15.73 -11.84
C ILE A 231 -25.95 -16.30 -13.26
N ARG A 232 -27.10 -16.08 -13.90
CA ARG A 232 -27.37 -16.59 -15.25
C ARG A 232 -26.41 -16.00 -16.27
N HIS A 233 -25.95 -16.84 -17.19
CA HIS A 233 -25.13 -16.41 -18.32
C HIS A 233 -25.92 -15.52 -19.30
N LYS A 234 -27.18 -15.91 -19.58
CA LYS A 234 -28.12 -15.18 -20.43
C LYS A 234 -29.54 -15.29 -19.89
N LYS A 235 -30.43 -14.40 -20.34
CA LYS A 235 -31.82 -14.32 -19.87
C LYS A 235 -32.59 -15.63 -20.06
N ASP A 236 -32.34 -16.31 -21.18
CA ASP A 236 -32.93 -17.57 -21.64
C ASP A 236 -32.16 -18.82 -21.21
N MET A 237 -31.06 -18.67 -20.46
CA MET A 237 -30.26 -19.79 -19.94
C MET A 237 -30.43 -19.90 -18.42
N PRO A 238 -31.44 -20.67 -17.94
CA PRO A 238 -31.64 -20.88 -16.52
C PRO A 238 -30.46 -21.62 -15.89
N THR A 239 -30.09 -21.19 -14.69
CA THR A 239 -28.93 -21.69 -13.94
C THR A 239 -29.05 -23.14 -13.49
N GLU A 240 -30.28 -23.65 -13.43
CA GLU A 240 -30.61 -25.02 -13.05
C GLU A 240 -30.22 -26.03 -14.14
N LEU A 241 -30.11 -25.58 -15.40
CA LEU A 241 -29.74 -26.43 -16.54
C LEU A 241 -28.32 -26.15 -17.01
N TYR A 242 -27.95 -24.88 -17.10
CA TYR A 242 -26.71 -24.45 -17.74
C TYR A 242 -25.61 -24.02 -16.76
N GLY A 243 -25.89 -24.07 -15.46
CA GLY A 243 -24.99 -23.49 -14.47
C GLY A 243 -24.93 -21.97 -14.59
N GLY A 244 -23.87 -21.37 -14.07
CA GLY A 244 -23.74 -19.91 -14.08
C GLY A 244 -22.54 -19.40 -13.32
N HIS A 245 -22.44 -18.08 -13.26
CA HIS A 245 -21.33 -17.39 -12.62
C HIS A 245 -21.53 -17.24 -11.11
N ILE A 246 -20.45 -17.02 -10.37
CA ILE A 246 -20.48 -16.74 -8.93
C ILE A 246 -19.81 -15.42 -8.59
N GLY A 247 -20.02 -14.97 -7.35
CA GLY A 247 -19.29 -13.82 -6.82
C GLY A 247 -19.67 -12.51 -7.50
N SER A 248 -20.96 -12.16 -7.45
CA SER A 248 -21.43 -10.84 -7.86
C SER A 248 -20.60 -9.75 -7.17
N SER A 249 -20.02 -8.87 -7.98
CA SER A 249 -19.18 -7.77 -7.50
C SER A 249 -20.02 -6.59 -7.04
N ASP A 250 -19.57 -5.95 -5.97
CA ASP A 250 -20.17 -4.76 -5.40
C ASP A 250 -19.73 -3.56 -6.26
N ALA A 251 -20.65 -2.64 -6.58
CA ALA A 251 -20.33 -1.41 -7.32
C ALA A 251 -20.02 -0.26 -6.35
N TYR A 252 -20.92 -0.10 -5.37
CA TYR A 252 -20.90 0.89 -4.31
C TYR A 252 -21.82 0.39 -3.18
N MET A 253 -21.99 1.19 -2.13
CA MET A 253 -22.87 0.88 -1.00
C MET A 253 -23.95 1.94 -0.85
N CYS A 254 -25.05 1.60 -0.18
CA CYS A 254 -26.00 2.57 0.34
C CYS A 254 -26.17 2.38 1.85
N ILE A 255 -26.69 3.40 2.53
CA ILE A 255 -26.98 3.32 3.96
C ILE A 255 -28.49 3.47 4.17
N LEU A 256 -29.05 2.47 4.86
CA LEU A 256 -30.43 2.47 5.31
C LEU A 256 -30.48 2.88 6.78
N ARG A 257 -31.42 3.73 7.16
CA ARG A 257 -31.82 3.89 8.56
C ARG A 257 -32.92 2.88 8.85
N VAL A 258 -32.70 2.00 9.81
CA VAL A 258 -33.60 0.90 10.19
C VAL A 258 -34.10 1.11 11.61
N PHE A 259 -35.41 1.01 11.78
CA PHE A 259 -36.08 1.20 13.06
C PHE A 259 -36.38 -0.17 13.70
N GLU A 260 -35.56 -0.56 14.68
CA GLU A 260 -35.72 -1.81 15.43
C GLU A 260 -36.30 -1.52 16.83
N LYS A 261 -37.63 -1.63 16.98
CA LYS A 261 -38.34 -1.29 18.24
C LYS A 261 -38.07 0.16 18.69
N LYS A 262 -37.25 0.36 19.73
CA LYS A 262 -36.85 1.67 20.26
C LYS A 262 -35.43 2.08 19.83
N GLU A 263 -34.72 1.23 19.11
CA GLU A 263 -33.36 1.48 18.66
C GLU A 263 -33.34 1.81 17.17
N VAL A 264 -32.48 2.77 16.80
CA VAL A 264 -32.23 3.14 15.41
C VAL A 264 -30.84 2.65 15.05
N THR A 265 -30.74 1.85 13.99
CA THR A 265 -29.46 1.37 13.46
C THR A 265 -29.32 1.75 11.99
N TYR A 266 -28.08 1.76 11.51
CA TYR A 266 -27.78 2.09 10.12
C TYR A 266 -27.18 0.88 9.42
N TRP A 267 -27.88 0.34 8.44
CA TRP A 267 -27.42 -0.83 7.71
C TRP A 267 -26.70 -0.37 6.45
N VAL A 268 -25.44 -0.77 6.33
CA VAL A 268 -24.67 -0.62 5.09
C VAL A 268 -25.07 -1.76 4.16
N MET A 269 -25.70 -1.43 3.03
CA MET A 269 -26.15 -2.41 2.03
C MET A 269 -25.28 -2.31 0.79
N ARG A 270 -24.95 -3.45 0.19
CA ARG A 270 -24.26 -3.44 -1.11
C ARG A 270 -25.22 -3.19 -2.26
N VAL A 271 -24.77 -2.40 -3.23
CA VAL A 271 -25.40 -2.31 -4.54
C VAL A 271 -24.53 -3.06 -5.53
N SER A 272 -25.03 -4.18 -6.06
CA SER A 272 -24.31 -4.99 -7.04
C SER A 272 -24.17 -4.27 -8.38
N LYS A 273 -23.07 -4.52 -9.10
CA LYS A 273 -22.89 -4.04 -10.48
C LYS A 273 -24.00 -4.48 -11.43
N LEU A 274 -24.66 -5.61 -11.15
CA LEU A 274 -25.81 -6.09 -11.95
C LEU A 274 -27.02 -5.15 -11.87
N GLU A 275 -27.14 -4.37 -10.80
CA GLU A 275 -28.24 -3.44 -10.59
C GLU A 275 -27.98 -2.06 -11.22
N LEU A 276 -26.71 -1.72 -11.54
CA LEU A 276 -26.33 -0.42 -12.11
C LEU A 276 -27.07 -0.09 -13.41
N GLY A 277 -27.31 -1.10 -14.25
CA GLY A 277 -28.05 -0.91 -15.50
C GLY A 277 -29.49 -0.44 -15.27
N LYS A 278 -30.11 -0.83 -14.14
CA LYS A 278 -31.45 -0.40 -13.75
C LYS A 278 -31.40 0.98 -13.09
N VAL A 279 -30.44 1.22 -12.19
CA VAL A 279 -30.20 2.53 -11.56
C VAL A 279 -30.10 3.63 -12.62
N LYS A 280 -29.21 3.44 -13.61
CA LYS A 280 -29.00 4.42 -14.70
C LYS A 280 -30.24 4.66 -15.57
N ARG A 281 -31.10 3.66 -15.76
CA ARG A 281 -32.36 3.83 -16.52
C ARG A 281 -33.37 4.66 -15.74
N LEU A 282 -33.39 4.53 -14.42
CA LEU A 282 -34.31 5.25 -13.55
C LEU A 282 -33.93 6.72 -13.41
N GLU A 283 -32.63 7.03 -13.32
CA GLU A 283 -32.14 8.41 -13.38
C GLU A 283 -32.60 9.11 -14.67
N LYS A 284 -32.49 8.42 -15.82
CA LYS A 284 -32.98 8.94 -17.11
C LYS A 284 -34.50 9.16 -17.16
N ASN A 285 -35.26 8.43 -16.35
CA ASN A 285 -36.71 8.52 -16.28
C ASN A 285 -37.21 9.44 -15.15
N GLY A 286 -36.32 10.18 -14.48
CA GLY A 286 -36.67 11.12 -13.41
C GLY A 286 -37.08 10.49 -12.07
N LEU A 287 -36.89 9.17 -11.89
CA LEU A 287 -37.08 8.52 -10.61
C LEU A 287 -35.85 8.70 -9.71
N SER A 288 -36.08 9.02 -8.44
CA SER A 288 -35.00 9.14 -7.46
C SER A 288 -34.38 7.77 -7.15
N GLU A 289 -33.06 7.69 -7.13
CA GLU A 289 -32.29 6.50 -6.75
C GLU A 289 -32.75 5.89 -5.41
N LYS A 290 -33.12 6.73 -4.44
CA LYS A 290 -33.67 6.30 -3.13
C LYS A 290 -34.88 5.36 -3.25
N LYS A 291 -35.80 5.62 -4.18
CA LYS A 291 -37.00 4.77 -4.37
C LYS A 291 -36.62 3.39 -4.88
N PHE A 292 -35.71 3.32 -5.85
CA PHE A 292 -35.20 2.06 -6.37
C PHE A 292 -34.51 1.24 -5.29
N LEU A 293 -33.59 1.85 -4.53
CA LEU A 293 -32.87 1.16 -3.48
C LEU A 293 -33.82 0.71 -2.37
N HIS A 294 -34.85 1.50 -2.06
CA HIS A 294 -35.89 1.07 -1.13
C HIS A 294 -36.63 -0.18 -1.65
N GLU A 295 -37.06 -0.21 -2.91
CA GLU A 295 -37.69 -1.38 -3.52
C GLU A 295 -36.75 -2.60 -3.56
N LEU A 296 -35.49 -2.39 -3.94
CA LEU A 296 -34.46 -3.43 -4.04
C LEU A 296 -34.26 -4.16 -2.70
N PHE A 297 -34.20 -3.41 -1.59
CA PHE A 297 -33.93 -3.97 -0.27
C PHE A 297 -35.19 -4.27 0.55
N LEU A 298 -36.39 -3.95 0.04
CA LEU A 298 -37.65 -4.17 0.76
C LEU A 298 -37.80 -5.62 1.22
N SER A 299 -37.59 -6.59 0.31
CA SER A 299 -37.70 -8.01 0.64
C SER A 299 -36.60 -8.49 1.60
N GLU A 300 -35.43 -7.84 1.62
CA GLU A 300 -34.34 -8.20 2.52
C GLU A 300 -34.54 -7.66 3.93
N VAL A 301 -35.11 -6.46 4.06
CA VAL A 301 -35.35 -5.82 5.37
C VAL A 301 -36.65 -6.31 6.02
N VAL A 302 -37.67 -6.63 5.20
CA VAL A 302 -39.00 -7.06 5.65
C VAL A 302 -39.17 -8.58 5.62
N GLY A 303 -38.34 -9.31 4.87
CA GLY A 303 -38.34 -10.77 4.81
C GLY A 303 -37.62 -11.42 6.01
N TYR A 304 -38.06 -12.63 6.38
CA TYR A 304 -37.63 -13.44 7.55
C TYR A 304 -38.24 -13.03 8.91
N GLY A 305 -39.56 -12.94 8.98
CA GLY A 305 -40.33 -12.98 10.24
C GLY A 305 -40.26 -11.72 11.12
N LYS A 306 -39.51 -10.68 10.73
CA LYS A 306 -39.49 -9.36 11.36
C LYS A 306 -39.73 -8.29 10.30
N GLN A 307 -40.74 -7.45 10.52
CA GLN A 307 -41.03 -6.31 9.65
C GLN A 307 -40.39 -5.06 10.25
N PHE A 308 -39.23 -4.66 9.74
CA PHE A 308 -38.63 -3.39 10.11
C PHE A 308 -39.06 -2.29 9.16
N LYS A 309 -39.42 -1.13 9.71
CA LYS A 309 -39.50 0.10 8.93
C LYS A 309 -38.08 0.56 8.62
N PHE A 310 -37.84 1.07 7.40
CA PHE A 310 -36.57 1.65 7.04
C PHE A 310 -36.72 2.77 6.01
N GLU A 311 -35.66 3.55 5.84
CA GLU A 311 -35.52 4.54 4.79
C GLU A 311 -34.09 4.59 4.25
N VAL A 312 -33.93 4.99 2.99
CA VAL A 312 -32.62 5.19 2.36
C VAL A 312 -32.12 6.59 2.72
N VAL A 313 -31.17 6.69 3.65
CA VAL A 313 -30.60 7.99 4.06
C VAL A 313 -29.53 8.45 3.09
N LEU A 314 -28.64 7.54 2.69
CA LEU A 314 -27.60 7.80 1.69
C LEU A 314 -27.69 6.76 0.58
N PRO A 315 -28.12 7.17 -0.62
CA PRO A 315 -28.27 6.24 -1.72
C PRO A 315 -26.92 5.79 -2.26
N HIS A 316 -25.91 6.66 -2.23
CA HIS A 316 -24.58 6.37 -2.78
C HIS A 316 -23.46 6.62 -1.76
N VAL A 317 -22.69 5.58 -1.47
CA VAL A 317 -21.53 5.57 -0.58
C VAL A 317 -20.41 4.77 -1.26
N TYR A 318 -19.25 5.39 -1.43
CA TYR A 318 -18.09 4.78 -2.07
C TYR A 318 -17.51 3.62 -1.23
N LEU A 319 -16.83 2.69 -1.91
CA LEU A 319 -16.00 1.70 -1.24
C LEU A 319 -14.82 2.41 -0.55
N GLN A 320 -14.32 1.81 0.52
CA GLN A 320 -13.33 2.37 1.46
C GLN A 320 -13.75 3.65 2.18
N GLN A 321 -15.02 4.08 2.06
CA GLN A 321 -15.50 5.28 2.74
C GLN A 321 -15.24 5.20 4.25
N THR A 322 -14.50 6.17 4.76
CA THR A 322 -14.16 6.28 6.19
C THR A 322 -15.42 6.54 7.02
N VAL A 323 -15.62 5.70 8.03
CA VAL A 323 -16.66 5.81 9.05
C VAL A 323 -16.01 5.94 10.41
N ARG A 324 -16.58 6.80 11.25
CA ARG A 324 -16.30 6.86 12.69
C ARG A 324 -17.56 6.49 13.45
N ASP A 325 -17.48 5.43 14.24
CA ASP A 325 -18.62 4.86 14.97
C ASP A 325 -18.21 4.35 16.36
N GLU A 326 -19.17 4.20 17.26
CA GLU A 326 -18.96 3.61 18.58
C GLU A 326 -18.96 2.08 18.50
N ILE A 327 -17.83 1.47 18.85
CA ILE A 327 -17.69 0.02 18.93
C ILE A 327 -17.14 -0.32 20.31
N ASN A 328 -17.89 -1.12 21.06
CA ASN A 328 -17.56 -1.53 22.44
C ASN A 328 -17.32 -0.33 23.37
N GLY A 329 -18.16 0.71 23.24
CA GLY A 329 -18.11 1.91 24.10
C GLY A 329 -16.96 2.87 23.78
N LYS A 330 -16.22 2.67 22.68
CA LYS A 330 -15.18 3.59 22.23
C LYS A 330 -15.40 3.99 20.77
N MET A 331 -15.15 5.26 20.45
CA MET A 331 -15.18 5.73 19.07
C MET A 331 -14.01 5.15 18.27
N ARG A 332 -14.30 4.56 17.12
CA ARG A 332 -13.32 3.91 16.23
C ARG A 332 -13.53 4.37 14.80
N THR A 333 -12.44 4.40 14.05
CA THR A 333 -12.41 4.78 12.63
C THR A 333 -12.04 3.56 11.80
N PHE A 334 -12.78 3.32 10.72
CA PHE A 334 -12.56 2.20 9.80
C PHE A 334 -13.16 2.53 8.43
N GLY A 335 -12.72 1.83 7.39
CA GLY A 335 -13.28 1.96 6.06
C GLY A 335 -14.36 0.94 5.77
N LEU A 336 -15.32 1.33 4.96
CA LEU A 336 -16.33 0.43 4.41
C LEU A 336 -15.76 -0.28 3.18
N SER A 337 -15.05 -1.40 3.37
CA SER A 337 -14.36 -2.08 2.26
C SER A 337 -15.30 -2.81 1.29
N VAL A 338 -15.96 -3.86 1.77
CA VAL A 338 -17.00 -4.60 1.04
C VAL A 338 -18.06 -5.00 2.07
N ALA A 339 -19.29 -5.33 1.68
CA ALA A 339 -20.37 -5.52 2.67
C ALA A 339 -19.96 -6.39 3.88
N LYS A 340 -19.23 -7.49 3.66
CA LYS A 340 -18.90 -8.45 4.71
C LYS A 340 -17.65 -8.13 5.54
N SER A 341 -16.91 -7.07 5.20
CA SER A 341 -15.69 -6.70 5.92
C SER A 341 -15.46 -5.21 5.92
N ILE A 342 -14.96 -4.72 7.05
CA ILE A 342 -14.43 -3.36 7.15
C ILE A 342 -12.91 -3.41 7.04
N SER A 343 -12.33 -2.34 6.52
CA SER A 343 -10.88 -2.17 6.48
C SER A 343 -10.39 -1.51 7.76
N ASN A 344 -9.21 -1.93 8.20
CA ASN A 344 -8.52 -1.26 9.29
C ASN A 344 -7.90 0.04 8.77
N HIS A 345 -8.12 1.18 9.45
CA HIS A 345 -7.45 2.45 9.11
C HIS A 345 -6.36 2.80 10.13
N GLN A 346 -6.12 1.95 11.14
CA GLN A 346 -5.09 2.15 12.14
C GLN A 346 -3.73 1.77 11.56
N GLN A 347 -2.80 2.72 11.57
CA GLN A 347 -1.40 2.52 11.23
C GLN A 347 -0.63 2.06 12.47
N LEU A 348 0.17 1.00 12.36
CA LEU A 348 0.98 0.50 13.46
C LEU A 348 2.17 1.43 13.67
N TYR A 349 2.37 1.87 14.90
CA TYR A 349 3.54 2.67 15.26
C TYR A 349 4.58 1.81 15.98
N LEU A 350 5.81 1.84 15.50
CA LEU A 350 7.01 1.32 16.18
C LEU A 350 8.07 2.42 16.20
N SER A 351 8.87 2.49 17.27
CA SER A 351 9.92 3.51 17.40
C SER A 351 11.01 3.34 16.34
N TYR A 352 11.85 4.37 16.18
CA TYR A 352 13.01 4.31 15.30
C TYR A 352 13.90 3.09 15.59
N ASP A 353 14.23 2.84 16.85
CA ASP A 353 15.14 1.73 17.24
C ASP A 353 14.52 0.36 16.92
N THR A 354 13.22 0.18 17.17
CA THR A 354 12.51 -1.06 16.81
C THR A 354 12.48 -1.29 15.31
N GLN A 355 12.25 -0.24 14.51
CA GLN A 355 12.29 -0.37 13.05
C GLN A 355 13.71 -0.60 12.52
N LEU A 356 14.72 -0.03 13.17
CA LEU A 356 16.13 -0.24 12.82
C LEU A 356 16.56 -1.68 13.06
N HIS A 357 16.18 -2.24 14.21
CA HIS A 357 16.37 -3.66 14.50
C HIS A 357 15.77 -4.55 13.40
N LEU A 358 14.50 -4.32 13.05
CA LEU A 358 13.83 -5.06 11.98
C LEU A 358 14.57 -4.95 10.62
N ASP A 359 15.09 -3.77 10.28
CA ASP A 359 15.82 -3.54 9.03
C ASP A 359 17.15 -4.30 8.98
N PHE A 360 17.88 -4.35 10.10
CA PHE A 360 19.10 -5.15 10.24
C PHE A 360 18.82 -6.64 10.13
N ARG A 361 17.81 -7.14 10.86
CA ARG A 361 17.38 -8.54 10.80
C ARG A 361 17.01 -8.96 9.38
N GLN A 362 16.27 -8.12 8.65
CA GLN A 362 15.89 -8.39 7.25
C GLN A 362 17.07 -8.45 6.27
N LYS A 363 18.18 -7.78 6.59
CA LYS A 363 19.39 -7.74 5.77
C LYS A 363 20.41 -8.82 6.18
N GLY A 364 20.12 -9.62 7.20
CA GLY A 364 21.05 -10.61 7.74
C GLY A 364 22.21 -9.98 8.51
N TYR A 365 22.04 -8.76 9.01
CA TYR A 365 23.02 -8.10 9.88
C TYR A 365 22.63 -8.26 11.34
N SER A 366 23.61 -8.51 12.20
CA SER A 366 23.53 -8.32 13.64
C SER A 366 24.46 -7.15 14.02
N SER A 367 24.03 -6.28 14.91
CA SER A 367 24.88 -5.24 15.49
C SER A 367 25.10 -5.53 16.96
N GLU A 368 26.36 -5.47 17.42
CA GLU A 368 26.69 -5.58 18.84
C GLU A 368 26.14 -4.41 19.67
N GLU A 369 25.78 -3.29 19.02
CA GLU A 369 25.14 -2.13 19.64
C GLU A 369 23.60 -2.22 19.64
N ASP A 370 23.02 -3.27 19.06
CA ASP A 370 21.57 -3.45 19.01
C ASP A 370 21.03 -3.80 20.39
N LYS A 371 20.35 -2.82 21.01
CA LYS A 371 19.73 -2.98 22.32
C LYS A 371 18.32 -3.55 22.24
N VAL A 372 17.77 -3.65 21.04
CA VAL A 372 16.42 -4.15 20.80
C VAL A 372 16.51 -5.61 20.39
N THR A 373 15.62 -6.43 20.92
CA THR A 373 15.47 -7.84 20.55
C THR A 373 14.19 -8.07 19.76
N ASP A 374 14.09 -9.21 19.06
CA ASP A 374 12.84 -9.65 18.42
C ASP A 374 11.68 -9.66 19.43
N ARG A 375 11.97 -9.96 20.71
CA ARG A 375 10.99 -9.95 21.81
C ARG A 375 10.51 -8.54 22.15
N ASP A 376 11.41 -7.55 22.20
CA ASP A 376 11.04 -6.16 22.43
C ASP A 376 10.15 -5.62 21.30
N VAL A 377 10.40 -6.04 20.06
CA VAL A 377 9.53 -5.75 18.92
C VAL A 377 8.15 -6.36 19.13
N TYR A 378 8.08 -7.64 19.48
CA TYR A 378 6.82 -8.33 19.75
C TYR A 378 6.02 -7.63 20.85
N SER A 379 6.65 -7.32 21.99
CA SER A 379 6.01 -6.62 23.11
C SER A 379 5.53 -5.22 22.72
N SER A 380 6.29 -4.49 21.89
CA SER A 380 5.87 -3.19 21.36
C SER A 380 4.63 -3.31 20.47
N ILE A 381 4.58 -4.32 19.61
CA ILE A 381 3.40 -4.62 18.78
C ILE A 381 2.20 -5.00 19.64
N LEU A 382 2.37 -5.88 20.64
CA LEU A 382 1.29 -6.32 21.51
C LEU A 382 0.67 -5.14 22.28
N LYS A 383 1.51 -4.23 22.78
CA LYS A 383 1.05 -3.00 23.44
C LYS A 383 0.20 -2.14 22.50
N GLN A 384 0.65 -1.95 21.26
CA GLN A 384 -0.14 -1.25 20.23
C GLN A 384 -1.46 -1.98 19.95
N PHE A 385 -1.43 -3.30 19.80
CA PHE A 385 -2.59 -4.15 19.53
C PHE A 385 -3.67 -4.05 20.61
N GLN A 386 -3.25 -4.09 21.88
CA GLN A 386 -4.14 -3.96 23.02
C GLN A 386 -4.85 -2.59 23.06
N GLU A 387 -4.13 -1.51 22.78
CA GLU A 387 -4.64 -0.15 22.96
C GLU A 387 -5.42 0.37 21.75
N TYR A 388 -4.92 0.11 20.54
CA TYR A 388 -5.36 0.77 19.31
C TYR A 388 -6.13 -0.14 18.34
N TYR A 389 -6.12 -1.47 18.51
CA TYR A 389 -6.71 -2.43 17.56
C TYR A 389 -7.92 -3.25 18.06
N PRO A 390 -8.87 -2.71 18.86
CA PRO A 390 -10.02 -3.49 19.33
C PRO A 390 -11.00 -3.93 18.24
N LEU A 391 -10.93 -3.33 17.05
CA LEU A 391 -11.69 -3.81 15.91
C LEU A 391 -11.29 -5.24 15.51
N MET A 392 -10.05 -5.63 15.78
CA MET A 392 -9.50 -6.93 15.40
C MET A 392 -9.77 -8.03 16.42
N TRP A 393 -9.83 -7.69 17.72
CA TRP A 393 -10.04 -8.69 18.79
C TRP A 393 -11.45 -8.69 19.39
N GLY A 394 -12.36 -7.82 18.95
CA GLY A 394 -13.79 -7.96 19.20
C GLY A 394 -14.21 -7.70 20.65
N LYS A 395 -15.33 -8.32 21.09
CA LYS A 395 -15.87 -8.17 22.46
C LYS A 395 -15.40 -9.27 23.41
N ASP A 396 -15.08 -10.45 22.88
CA ASP A 396 -14.64 -11.61 23.65
C ASP A 396 -13.13 -11.57 23.95
N ASN A 397 -12.40 -10.65 23.32
CA ASN A 397 -10.97 -10.43 23.47
C ASN A 397 -10.14 -11.68 23.16
N GLN A 398 -10.71 -12.67 22.48
CA GLN A 398 -10.06 -13.97 22.32
C GLN A 398 -8.78 -13.84 21.49
N THR A 399 -8.81 -13.04 20.43
CA THR A 399 -7.62 -12.75 19.61
C THR A 399 -6.55 -12.01 20.39
N LEU A 400 -6.94 -11.07 21.27
CA LEU A 400 -6.00 -10.37 22.15
C LEU A 400 -5.35 -11.34 23.13
N LYS A 401 -6.16 -12.17 23.80
CA LYS A 401 -5.68 -13.21 24.71
C LYS A 401 -4.72 -14.16 23.99
N ASN A 402 -5.09 -14.67 22.81
CA ASN A 402 -4.23 -15.56 22.04
C ASN A 402 -2.89 -14.91 21.68
N MET A 403 -2.88 -13.62 21.36
CA MET A 403 -1.65 -12.89 21.07
C MET A 403 -0.79 -12.65 22.32
N SER A 404 -1.40 -12.34 23.47
CA SER A 404 -0.69 -12.25 24.75
C SER A 404 -0.10 -13.60 25.19
N ASP A 405 -0.89 -14.67 25.11
CA ASP A 405 -0.50 -16.03 25.52
C ASP A 405 0.53 -16.67 24.58
N SER A 406 0.81 -16.06 23.43
CA SER A 406 1.79 -16.56 22.44
C SER A 406 3.19 -15.98 22.61
N GLU A 407 3.41 -15.14 23.62
CA GLU A 407 4.73 -14.60 23.96
C GLU A 407 5.77 -15.71 24.17
N GLU A 408 5.52 -16.67 25.06
CA GLU A 408 6.46 -17.79 25.30
C GLU A 408 6.69 -18.63 24.04
N LYS A 409 5.63 -18.90 23.28
CA LYS A 409 5.73 -19.63 21.99
C LYS A 409 6.56 -18.88 20.96
N PHE A 410 6.56 -17.56 20.98
CA PHE A 410 7.39 -16.74 20.11
C PHE A 410 8.87 -16.87 20.47
N ASP A 411 9.20 -16.96 21.77
CA ASP A 411 10.57 -17.18 22.22
C ASP A 411 11.08 -18.59 21.89
N GLU A 412 10.21 -19.58 21.69
CA GLU A 412 10.62 -20.92 21.27
C GLU A 412 11.00 -21.00 19.77
N LEU A 413 10.60 -20.00 18.97
CA LEU A 413 10.88 -19.97 17.55
C LEU A 413 12.37 -19.75 17.25
N SER A 414 12.81 -20.30 16.11
CA SER A 414 14.11 -19.97 15.53
C SER A 414 14.20 -18.49 15.17
N GLU A 415 15.41 -17.96 15.06
CA GLU A 415 15.66 -16.58 14.65
C GLU A 415 14.95 -16.18 13.34
N ASP A 416 15.00 -17.05 12.32
CA ASP A 416 14.35 -16.83 11.03
C ASP A 416 12.82 -16.91 11.14
N ASP A 417 12.30 -17.83 11.96
CA ASP A 417 10.87 -17.97 12.16
C ASP A 417 10.30 -16.80 12.96
N ARG A 418 11.06 -16.21 13.89
CA ARG A 418 10.65 -15.01 14.64
C ARG A 418 10.48 -13.83 13.70
N ILE A 419 11.45 -13.53 12.84
CA ILE A 419 11.35 -12.39 11.92
C ILE A 419 10.22 -12.58 10.90
N GLU A 420 10.01 -13.79 10.40
CA GLU A 420 8.89 -14.09 9.49
C GLU A 420 7.53 -13.98 10.20
N THR A 421 7.49 -14.38 11.47
CA THR A 421 6.29 -14.24 12.31
C THR A 421 5.96 -12.78 12.61
N LEU A 422 6.96 -11.95 12.95
CA LEU A 422 6.78 -10.51 13.11
C LEU A 422 6.25 -9.87 11.82
N LYS A 423 6.79 -10.22 10.64
CA LYS A 423 6.27 -9.74 9.35
C LYS A 423 4.81 -10.11 9.14
N LYS A 424 4.42 -11.36 9.44
CA LYS A 424 3.02 -11.81 9.34
C LYS A 424 2.10 -11.06 10.29
N ILE A 425 2.53 -10.83 11.53
CA ILE A 425 1.77 -10.05 12.51
C ILE A 425 1.57 -8.61 12.00
N MET A 426 2.66 -7.95 11.59
CA MET A 426 2.61 -6.57 11.09
C MET A 426 1.71 -6.45 9.85
N ARG A 427 1.80 -7.37 8.88
CA ARG A 427 0.87 -7.44 7.72
C ARG A 427 -0.59 -7.61 8.13
N GLY A 428 -0.86 -8.49 9.10
CA GLY A 428 -2.22 -8.65 9.61
C GLY A 428 -2.75 -7.41 10.33
N MET A 429 -1.88 -6.64 10.97
CA MET A 429 -2.22 -5.37 11.65
C MET A 429 -2.13 -4.14 10.74
N HIS A 430 -1.69 -4.30 9.50
CA HIS A 430 -1.52 -3.20 8.56
C HIS A 430 -2.87 -2.52 8.27
N ALA A 431 -2.84 -1.27 7.83
CA ALA A 431 -4.04 -0.61 7.32
C ALA A 431 -4.51 -1.29 6.01
N GLY A 432 -5.81 -1.25 5.76
CA GLY A 432 -6.46 -1.90 4.63
C GLY A 432 -7.11 -3.23 4.97
N THR A 433 -6.98 -4.20 4.07
CA THR A 433 -7.67 -5.51 4.11
C THR A 433 -6.73 -6.70 4.10
N GLU A 434 -5.43 -6.46 4.29
CA GLU A 434 -4.44 -7.54 4.35
C GLU A 434 -4.70 -8.46 5.55
N PHE A 435 -4.24 -9.70 5.41
CA PHE A 435 -4.33 -10.70 6.47
C PHE A 435 -3.17 -11.68 6.39
N ALA A 436 -2.91 -12.35 7.50
CA ALA A 436 -1.87 -13.36 7.60
C ALA A 436 -2.39 -14.64 8.27
N LYS A 437 -1.71 -15.75 7.97
CA LYS A 437 -1.95 -17.06 8.60
C LYS A 437 -1.05 -17.19 9.81
N LEU A 438 -1.64 -17.27 11.00
CA LEU A 438 -0.96 -17.34 12.30
C LEU A 438 -1.62 -18.41 13.20
N LYS A 439 -1.88 -19.59 12.61
CA LYS A 439 -2.49 -20.74 13.31
C LYS A 439 -1.70 -21.22 14.53
N TYR A 440 -0.38 -21.19 14.45
CA TYR A 440 0.51 -21.62 15.55
C TYR A 440 0.24 -20.85 16.86
N PHE A 441 -0.19 -19.59 16.74
CA PHE A 441 -0.57 -18.71 17.85
C PHE A 441 -2.06 -18.69 18.14
N GLY A 442 -2.85 -19.59 17.55
CA GLY A 442 -4.31 -19.60 17.72
C GLY A 442 -5.02 -18.40 17.09
N LEU A 443 -4.35 -17.63 16.20
CA LEU A 443 -4.92 -16.45 15.55
C LEU A 443 -5.66 -16.77 14.23
N GLY A 444 -5.61 -18.03 13.79
CA GLY A 444 -6.34 -18.54 12.62
C GLY A 444 -5.64 -18.28 11.27
N ASP A 445 -6.37 -18.45 10.18
CA ASP A 445 -5.87 -18.31 8.79
C ASP A 445 -6.03 -16.90 8.20
N GLU A 446 -6.76 -16.02 8.87
CA GLU A 446 -7.12 -14.70 8.37
C GLU A 446 -6.93 -13.61 9.44
N PHE A 447 -5.87 -13.71 10.24
CA PHE A 447 -5.53 -12.68 11.21
C PHE A 447 -5.34 -11.34 10.47
N GLY A 448 -6.13 -10.33 10.84
CA GLY A 448 -6.23 -9.07 10.11
C GLY A 448 -7.60 -8.77 9.53
N ARG A 449 -8.32 -9.82 9.13
CA ARG A 449 -9.59 -9.66 8.43
C ARG A 449 -10.75 -9.39 9.38
N ILE A 450 -11.24 -8.15 9.41
CA ILE A 450 -12.36 -7.75 10.27
C ILE A 450 -13.70 -8.05 9.58
N ARG A 451 -14.25 -9.24 9.83
CA ARG A 451 -15.54 -9.68 9.28
C ARG A 451 -16.71 -9.17 10.12
N ARG A 452 -17.83 -8.81 9.47
CA ARG A 452 -19.10 -8.50 10.14
C ARG A 452 -20.11 -9.63 9.93
N LYS A 453 -20.76 -10.07 11.01
CA LYS A 453 -21.74 -11.17 10.98
C LYS A 453 -22.98 -10.76 10.18
N HIS A 454 -23.52 -11.75 9.50
CA HIS A 454 -24.69 -11.63 8.67
C HIS A 454 -25.85 -12.38 9.33
N ASN A 455 -26.74 -11.66 9.99
CA ASN A 455 -27.89 -12.24 10.69
C ASN A 455 -29.02 -12.60 9.71
N GLY A 456 -28.72 -13.34 8.64
CA GLY A 456 -29.70 -13.80 7.64
C GLY A 456 -30.00 -12.86 6.45
N HIS A 457 -29.35 -11.70 6.31
CA HIS A 457 -29.63 -10.71 5.26
C HIS A 457 -28.53 -10.59 4.17
N PRO A 458 -28.63 -11.27 3.00
CA PRO A 458 -27.57 -11.49 1.97
C PRO A 458 -26.70 -10.28 1.62
N ASN A 459 -27.33 -9.11 1.48
CA ASN A 459 -26.67 -7.89 1.03
C ASN A 459 -26.37 -6.91 2.18
N LYS A 460 -26.69 -7.30 3.42
CA LYS A 460 -26.39 -6.53 4.64
C LYS A 460 -24.92 -6.69 5.01
N GLY A 461 -24.26 -5.55 5.13
CA GLY A 461 -22.90 -5.44 5.58
C GLY A 461 -22.79 -4.99 7.03
N ALA A 462 -21.92 -3.99 7.26
CA ALA A 462 -21.75 -3.38 8.57
C ALA A 462 -23.07 -2.77 9.09
N VAL A 463 -23.32 -2.94 10.39
CA VAL A 463 -24.38 -2.24 11.11
C VAL A 463 -23.73 -1.17 11.96
N LEU A 464 -24.10 0.08 11.72
CA LEU A 464 -23.57 1.25 12.40
C LEU A 464 -24.55 1.76 13.45
N THR A 465 -24.03 2.35 14.51
CA THR A 465 -24.84 2.90 15.60
C THR A 465 -25.40 4.28 15.24
N ASP A 466 -26.23 4.85 16.10
CA ASP A 466 -26.72 6.22 16.00
C ASP A 466 -25.65 7.29 16.23
N LYS A 467 -24.49 6.90 16.76
CA LYS A 467 -23.30 7.74 16.91
C LYS A 467 -22.42 7.76 15.66
N ALA A 468 -22.74 6.94 14.66
CA ALA A 468 -21.95 6.82 13.45
C ALA A 468 -21.93 8.11 12.63
N SER A 469 -20.78 8.37 12.03
CA SER A 469 -20.56 9.47 11.10
C SER A 469 -19.65 9.06 9.95
N LEU A 470 -19.92 9.62 8.78
CA LEU A 470 -19.04 9.51 7.62
C LEU A 470 -18.01 10.63 7.65
N ILE A 471 -16.76 10.29 7.34
CA ILE A 471 -15.66 11.25 7.26
C ILE A 471 -15.24 11.34 5.79
N PHE A 472 -15.49 12.50 5.18
CA PHE A 472 -15.02 12.82 3.84
C PHE A 472 -13.69 13.57 3.97
N GLN A 473 -12.65 13.06 3.32
CA GLN A 473 -11.29 13.60 3.41
C GLN A 473 -10.87 14.13 2.04
N SER A 474 -10.16 15.27 2.02
CA SER A 474 -9.42 15.70 0.82
C SER A 474 -8.30 14.71 0.48
N PRO A 475 -7.74 14.71 -0.75
CA PRO A 475 -6.65 13.81 -1.13
C PRO A 475 -5.40 13.84 -0.23
N THR A 476 -5.16 14.92 0.51
CA THR A 476 -4.06 15.05 1.47
C THR A 476 -4.44 14.75 2.92
N GLY A 477 -5.73 14.54 3.18
CA GLY A 477 -6.29 14.40 4.53
C GLY A 477 -6.34 15.69 5.37
N LEU A 478 -5.85 16.83 4.85
CA LEU A 478 -5.82 18.10 5.57
C LEU A 478 -7.21 18.68 5.84
N PHE A 479 -8.11 18.55 4.87
CA PHE A 479 -9.50 18.98 5.03
C PHE A 479 -10.39 17.77 5.25
N THR A 480 -11.24 17.88 6.27
CA THR A 480 -12.21 16.83 6.60
C THR A 480 -13.59 17.42 6.78
N ARG A 481 -14.60 16.70 6.30
CA ARG A 481 -16.02 16.98 6.56
C ARG A 481 -16.63 15.76 7.20
N GLN A 482 -17.26 15.96 8.37
CA GLN A 482 -17.93 14.90 9.10
C GLN A 482 -19.45 15.06 9.00
N ILE A 483 -20.15 13.97 8.68
CA ILE A 483 -21.62 13.94 8.60
C ILE A 483 -22.13 12.82 9.51
N PHE A 484 -22.88 13.19 10.56
CA PHE A 484 -23.53 12.22 11.44
C PHE A 484 -24.76 11.61 10.78
N LEU A 485 -24.87 10.28 10.80
CA LEU A 485 -25.98 9.57 10.15
C LEU A 485 -27.34 9.88 10.80
N LYS A 486 -27.36 10.20 12.10
CA LYS A 486 -28.58 10.62 12.81
C LYS A 486 -29.17 11.96 12.36
N ASN A 487 -28.39 12.78 11.65
CA ASN A 487 -28.84 14.09 11.18
C ASN A 487 -29.34 14.07 9.72
N LEU A 488 -29.35 12.89 9.08
CA LEU A 488 -29.71 12.73 7.67
C LEU A 488 -31.16 12.39 7.40
#